data_AF-A0A429S1X1-F1
#
_entry.id   AF-A0A429S1X1-F1
#
_cell.length_a   1.000
_cell.length_b   1.000
_cell.length_c   1.000
_cell.angle_alpha   90.00
_cell.angle_beta   90.00
_cell.angle_gamma   90.00
#
_symmetry.space_group_name_H-M   'P 1'
#
loop_
_entity.id
_entity.type
_entity.pdbx_description
1 polymer ?
#
loop_
_entity_poly.entity_id
_entity_poly.type
_entity_poly.pdbx_seq_one_letter_code
_entity_poly.pdbx_strand_id
1 'polypeptide(L)'
;MLERLVDDSDEFWTAVALLGRDRVPSLARIDPYGDTTLRGEAVDRMVRELERSDLARLGGRERELVTTLMAWGHRCRTDRNLRIAFSGD
;
A
#
# COMPACT_ATOMS: atom_id res chain seq x y z
N MET A 1 -5.07 -10.83 -16.34
CA MET A 1 -4.32 -9.80 -15.59
C MET A 1 -4.87 -9.82 -14.17
N LEU A 2 -4.07 -10.17 -13.17
CA LEU A 2 -4.50 -10.25 -11.76
C LEU A 2 -4.15 -8.94 -11.06
N GLU A 3 -5.12 -8.38 -10.37
CA GLU A 3 -5.03 -7.11 -9.66
C GLU A 3 -5.52 -7.29 -8.23
N ARG A 4 -4.80 -6.71 -7.27
CA ARG A 4 -5.31 -6.56 -5.91
C ARG A 4 -5.91 -5.18 -5.77
N LEU A 5 -7.23 -5.13 -5.59
CA LEU A 5 -7.92 -3.91 -5.20
C LEU A 5 -7.71 -3.67 -3.70
N VAL A 6 -7.26 -2.47 -3.38
CA VAL A 6 -7.25 -1.89 -2.05
C VAL A 6 -8.33 -0.83 -2.05
N ASP A 7 -9.35 -1.07 -1.25
CA ASP A 7 -10.32 -0.04 -0.88
C ASP A 7 -9.58 0.98 0.00
N ASP A 8 -9.57 2.26 -0.37
CA ASP A 8 -8.83 3.30 0.34
C ASP A 8 -9.57 3.77 1.60
N SER A 9 -10.07 2.80 2.37
CA SER A 9 -10.89 2.99 3.56
C SER A 9 -10.23 3.88 4.62
N ASP A 10 -11.02 4.32 5.60
CA ASP A 10 -10.52 5.09 6.74
C ASP A 10 -9.31 4.41 7.43
N GLU A 11 -9.27 3.08 7.49
CA GLU A 11 -8.13 2.33 8.02
C GLU A 11 -6.86 2.48 7.15
N PHE A 12 -7.00 2.55 5.83
CA PHE A 12 -5.86 2.81 4.93
C PHE A 12 -5.26 4.19 5.22
N TRP A 13 -6.09 5.23 5.23
CA TRP A 13 -5.62 6.60 5.47
C TRP A 13 -5.10 6.79 6.90
N THR A 14 -5.71 6.12 7.88
CA THR A 14 -5.22 6.07 9.26
C THR A 14 -3.85 5.40 9.34
N ALA A 15 -3.65 4.28 8.63
CA ALA A 15 -2.34 3.63 8.56
C ALA A 15 -1.27 4.56 7.95
N VAL A 16 -1.58 5.22 6.83
CA VAL A 16 -0.66 6.19 6.18
C VAL A 16 -0.31 7.34 7.13
N ALA A 17 -1.28 7.85 7.88
CA ALA A 17 -1.06 8.91 8.87
C ALA A 17 -0.17 8.44 10.03
N LEU A 18 -0.42 7.25 10.59
CA LEU A 18 0.33 6.70 11.72
C LEU A 18 1.77 6.31 11.35
N LEU A 19 1.99 5.78 10.14
CA LEU A 19 3.33 5.47 9.63
C LEU A 19 4.11 6.74 9.26
N GLY A 20 3.40 7.83 8.96
CA GLY A 20 3.96 9.12 8.59
C GLY A 20 4.16 9.23 7.07
N ARG A 21 3.56 10.25 6.45
CA ARG A 21 3.55 10.47 5.00
C ARG A 21 4.95 10.54 4.36
N ASP A 22 5.94 11.06 5.11
CA ASP A 22 7.34 11.13 4.64
C ASP A 22 8.05 9.77 4.63
N ARG A 23 7.54 8.79 5.39
CA ARG A 23 8.08 7.43 5.46
C ARG A 23 7.48 6.51 4.40
N VAL A 24 6.22 6.77 4.03
CA VAL A 24 5.48 6.01 3.02
C VAL A 24 4.99 6.89 1.86
N PRO A 25 5.89 7.63 1.16
CA PRO A 25 5.49 8.57 0.13
C PRO A 25 4.81 7.92 -1.08
N SER A 26 5.03 6.63 -1.34
CA SER A 26 4.32 5.91 -2.41
C SER A 26 2.83 5.75 -2.10
N LEU A 27 2.48 5.58 -0.81
CA LEU A 27 1.08 5.50 -0.36
C LEU A 27 0.46 6.87 -0.14
N ALA A 28 1.23 7.82 0.40
CA ALA A 28 0.75 9.17 0.69
C ALA A 28 0.44 10.02 -0.56
N ARG A 29 0.74 9.52 -1.76
CA ARG A 29 0.47 10.15 -3.07
C ARG A 29 -0.71 9.52 -3.82
N ILE A 30 -1.32 8.47 -3.28
CA ILE A 30 -2.55 7.92 -3.85
C ILE A 30 -3.62 9.02 -3.80
N ASP A 31 -4.38 9.13 -4.88
CA ASP A 31 -5.51 10.05 -4.96
C ASP A 31 -6.70 9.42 -4.21
N PRO A 32 -7.22 10.03 -3.13
CA PRO A 32 -8.37 9.48 -2.40
C PRO A 32 -9.67 9.51 -3.20
N TYR A 33 -9.73 10.27 -4.30
CA TYR A 33 -10.93 10.38 -5.13
C TYR A 33 -10.72 9.76 -6.52
N GLY A 34 -9.60 9.07 -6.72
CA GLY A 34 -9.17 8.65 -8.05
C GLY A 34 -8.45 7.30 -8.05
N ASP A 35 -8.77 6.50 -9.05
CA ASP A 35 -8.13 5.20 -9.22
C ASP A 35 -6.62 5.35 -9.43
N THR A 36 -5.85 4.73 -8.55
CA THR A 36 -4.39 4.71 -8.63
C THR A 36 -3.89 3.28 -8.79
N THR A 37 -3.00 3.03 -9.75
CA THR A 37 -2.39 1.70 -9.95
C THR A 37 -0.88 1.74 -9.75
N LEU A 38 -0.36 0.89 -8.87
CA LEU A 38 1.07 0.65 -8.70
C LEU A 38 1.50 -0.64 -9.41
N ARG A 39 2.63 -0.57 -10.13
CA ARG A 39 3.25 -1.71 -10.82
C ARG A 39 4.78 -1.59 -10.86
N GLY A 40 5.47 -2.72 -11.00
CA GLY A 40 6.93 -2.76 -11.17
C GLY A 40 7.68 -1.99 -10.09
N GLU A 41 8.54 -1.05 -10.48
CA GLU A 41 9.37 -0.26 -9.56
C GLU A 41 8.56 0.54 -8.52
N ALA A 42 7.33 0.94 -8.86
CA ALA A 42 6.46 1.66 -7.92
C ALA A 42 6.05 0.75 -6.74
N VAL A 43 5.76 -0.53 -7.03
CA VAL A 43 5.48 -1.53 -5.98
C VAL A 43 6.75 -1.85 -5.20
N ASP A 44 7.90 -1.96 -5.88
CA ASP A 44 9.17 -2.22 -5.20
C ASP A 44 9.51 -1.13 -4.18
N ARG A 45 9.29 0.13 -4.57
CA ARG A 45 9.48 1.30 -3.71
C ARG A 45 8.52 1.30 -2.53
N MET A 46 7.21 1.11 -2.78
CA MET A 46 6.19 1.00 -1.73
C MET A 46 6.55 -0.07 -0.70
N VAL A 47 6.95 -1.26 -1.13
CA VAL A 47 7.33 -2.33 -0.19
C VAL A 47 8.57 -1.96 0.63
N ARG A 48 9.58 -1.31 0.04
CA ARG A 48 10.78 -0.85 0.80
C ARG A 48 10.45 0.22 1.83
N GLU A 49 9.47 1.07 1.56
CA GLU A 49 8.98 2.07 2.50
C GLU A 49 8.29 1.40 3.69
N LEU A 50 7.42 0.42 3.42
CA LEU A 50 6.71 -0.34 4.44
C LEU A 50 7.65 -1.23 5.28
N GLU A 51 8.64 -1.88 4.66
CA GLU A 51 9.68 -2.67 5.36
C GLU A 51 10.48 -1.85 6.37
N ARG A 52 10.62 -0.53 6.15
CA ARG A 52 11.33 0.40 7.03
C ARG A 52 10.43 1.10 8.04
N SER A 53 9.14 0.86 7.98
CA SER A 53 8.14 1.53 8.80
C SER A 53 7.86 0.72 10.07
N ASP A 54 7.57 1.42 11.17
CA ASP A 54 7.23 0.79 12.44
C ASP A 54 5.75 0.37 12.49
N LEU A 55 5.48 -0.86 12.07
CA LEU A 55 4.13 -1.44 12.07
C LEU A 55 3.58 -1.67 13.50
N ALA A 56 4.39 -1.54 14.55
CA ALA A 56 3.93 -1.65 15.93
C ALA A 56 2.96 -0.53 16.30
N ARG A 57 3.05 0.61 15.61
CA ARG A 57 2.19 1.80 15.80
C ARG A 57 0.78 1.65 15.23
N LEU A 58 0.55 0.62 14.42
CA LEU A 58 -0.73 0.35 13.79
C LEU A 58 -1.66 -0.45 14.70
N GLY A 59 -2.96 -0.14 14.64
CA GLY A 59 -4.01 -0.97 15.21
C GLY A 59 -4.19 -2.29 14.43
N GLY A 60 -5.10 -3.15 14.90
CA GLY A 60 -5.27 -4.49 14.34
C GLY A 60 -5.64 -4.49 12.86
N ARG A 61 -6.61 -3.65 12.46
CA ARG A 61 -7.10 -3.57 11.08
C ARG A 61 -6.08 -2.90 10.15
N GLU A 62 -5.48 -1.80 10.60
CA GLU A 62 -4.45 -1.09 9.84
C GLU A 62 -3.24 -1.99 9.59
N ARG A 63 -2.82 -2.75 10.62
CA ARG A 63 -1.72 -3.71 10.49
C ARG A 63 -2.06 -4.84 9.55
N GLU A 64 -3.27 -5.39 9.60
CA GLU A 64 -3.72 -6.43 8.69
C GLU A 64 -3.73 -5.95 7.23
N LEU A 65 -4.23 -4.73 7.01
CA LEU A 65 -4.23 -4.09 5.70
C LEU A 65 -2.79 -3.92 5.17
N VAL A 66 -1.90 -3.31 5.97
CA VAL A 66 -0.51 -3.09 5.56
C VAL A 66 0.24 -4.41 5.35
N THR A 67 0.00 -5.42 6.19
CA THR A 67 0.62 -6.75 6.03
C THR A 67 0.15 -7.42 4.74
N THR A 68 -1.15 -7.32 4.43
CA THR A 68 -1.71 -7.82 3.17
C THR A 68 -1.13 -7.10 1.97
N LEU A 69 -0.97 -5.78 2.06
CA LEU A 69 -0.38 -4.95 1.02
C LEU A 69 1.08 -5.32 0.77
N MET A 70 1.88 -5.54 1.82
CA MET A 70 3.25 -6.02 1.71
C MET A 70 3.31 -7.41 1.07
N ALA A 71 2.48 -8.35 1.50
CA ALA A 71 2.45 -9.71 0.94
C ALA A 71 2.15 -9.68 -0.57
N TRP A 72 1.20 -8.84 -1.00
CA TRP A 72 0.93 -8.62 -2.42
C TRP A 72 2.08 -7.92 -3.15
N GLY A 73 2.71 -6.93 -2.53
CA GLY A 73 3.87 -6.26 -3.11
C GLY A 73 5.06 -7.19 -3.32
N HIS A 74 5.33 -8.10 -2.37
CA HIS A 74 6.32 -9.16 -2.55
C HIS A 74 5.97 -10.11 -3.68
N ARG A 75 4.67 -10.42 -3.88
CA ARG A 75 4.24 -11.24 -5.02
C ARG A 75 4.45 -10.52 -6.35
N CYS A 76 4.21 -9.21 -6.41
CA CYS A 76 4.47 -8.38 -7.62
C CYS A 76 5.96 -8.28 -7.97
N ARG A 77 6.87 -8.39 -6.98
CA ARG A 77 8.32 -8.47 -7.22
C ARG A 77 8.68 -9.72 -8.04
N THR A 78 8.01 -10.85 -7.77
CA THR A 78 8.26 -12.12 -8.45
C THR A 78 7.52 -12.22 -9.78
N ASP A 79 6.32 -11.64 -9.88
CA ASP A 79 5.52 -11.62 -11.11
C ASP A 79 5.20 -10.18 -11.56
N ARG A 80 5.90 -9.76 -12.61
CA ARG A 80 5.81 -8.39 -13.18
C ARG A 80 4.48 -8.10 -13.87
N ASN A 81 3.62 -9.10 -14.05
CA ASN A 81 2.27 -8.91 -14.60
C ASN A 81 1.23 -8.55 -13.52
N LEU A 82 1.60 -8.64 -12.24
CA LEU A 82 0.75 -8.26 -11.12
C LEU A 82 0.84 -6.76 -10.83
N ARG A 83 -0.26 -6.23 -10.31
CA ARG A 83 -0.39 -4.82 -9.91
C ARG A 83 -1.31 -4.68 -8.71
N ILE A 84 -1.17 -3.54 -8.05
CA ILE A 84 -2.00 -3.13 -6.92
C ILE A 84 -2.79 -1.90 -7.38
N ALA A 85 -4.12 -1.99 -7.32
CA ALA A 85 -5.00 -0.87 -7.59
C ALA A 85 -5.58 -0.36 -6.27
N PHE A 86 -5.73 0.94 -6.19
CA PHE A 86 -6.41 1.68 -5.13
C PHE A 86 -7.60 2.34 -5.80
N SER A 87 -8.80 2.07 -5.30
CA SER A 87 -10.03 2.76 -5.72
C SER A 87 -10.28 3.86 -4.72
N GLY A 88 -10.58 5.06 -5.21
CA GLY A 88 -11.27 6.07 -4.40
C GLY A 88 -12.78 5.84 -4.41
N ASP A 89 -13.48 6.52 -3.52
CA ASP A 89 -14.95 6.59 -3.42
C ASP A 89 -15.55 7.75 -4.24
#